data_AF-A0A3N4M6S8-F1
#
_entry.id   AF-A0A3N4M6S8-F1
#
_cell.length_a   1.000
_cell.length_b   1.000
_cell.length_c   1.000
_cell.angle_alpha   90.00
_cell.angle_beta   90.00
_cell.angle_gamma   90.00
#
_symmetry.space_group_name_H-M   'P 1'
#
loop_
_entity.id
_entity.type
_entity.pdbx_description
1 polymer ?
#
loop_
_entity_poly.entity_id
_entity_poly.type
_entity_poly.pdbx_seq_one_letter_code
_entity_poly.pdbx_strand_id
1 'polypeptide(L)'
;MGINFSFGSYKNYKTTLSYLKEFVPAFCAKKDIPLLGVNYKFCEAYYTFLTIEKPCTSNGASKHIQRLKKIINYAIRAGYIKSNPTVTFSLQFKAVEKQVLTWEEIIKIKDFPISKKVTDQVRDVFVFQCFTGLDYSDAKRLRPADIQLGQEGGYG
;
A
#
# COMPACT_ATOMS: atom_id res chain seq x y z
N MET A 1 -2.56 -16.63 -20.11
CA MET A 1 -1.79 -15.45 -19.62
C MET A 1 -2.29 -15.10 -18.22
N GLY A 2 -1.50 -15.36 -17.18
CA GLY A 2 -1.90 -15.15 -15.78
C GLY A 2 -1.81 -13.68 -15.37
N ILE A 3 -2.84 -13.19 -14.68
CA ILE A 3 -2.90 -11.82 -14.18
C ILE A 3 -1.96 -11.73 -12.97
N ASN A 4 -0.72 -11.30 -13.17
CA ASN A 4 0.31 -11.17 -12.12
C ASN A 4 0.09 -9.93 -11.21
N PHE A 5 -1.14 -9.69 -10.75
CA PHE A 5 -1.42 -8.63 -9.78
C PHE A 5 -2.21 -9.20 -8.60
N SER A 6 -1.73 -8.98 -7.39
CA SER A 6 -2.53 -9.24 -6.19
C SER A 6 -3.82 -8.42 -6.23
N PHE A 7 -4.89 -8.94 -5.62
CA PHE A 7 -6.19 -8.26 -5.56
C PHE A 7 -6.06 -6.80 -5.06
N GLY A 8 -5.22 -6.57 -4.04
CA GLY A 8 -4.93 -5.22 -3.54
C GLY A 8 -4.28 -4.31 -4.59
N SER A 9 -3.38 -4.83 -5.43
CA SER A 9 -2.81 -4.06 -6.55
C SER A 9 -3.88 -3.71 -7.58
N TYR A 10 -4.74 -4.66 -7.96
CA TYR A 10 -5.84 -4.41 -8.91
C TYR A 10 -6.80 -3.32 -8.41
N LYS A 11 -7.26 -3.40 -7.15
CA LYS A 11 -8.12 -2.40 -6.53
C LYS A 11 -7.51 -1.00 -6.61
N ASN A 12 -6.22 -0.89 -6.31
CA ASN A 12 -5.48 0.36 -6.37
C ASN A 12 -5.39 0.96 -7.78
N TYR A 13 -5.21 0.13 -8.81
CA TYR A 13 -5.26 0.59 -10.21
C TYR A 13 -6.66 1.08 -10.59
N LYS A 14 -7.71 0.38 -10.15
CA LYS A 14 -9.10 0.81 -10.37
C LYS A 14 -9.40 2.17 -9.73
N THR A 15 -8.94 2.40 -8.49
CA THR A 15 -9.07 3.71 -7.83
C THR A 15 -8.31 4.80 -8.58
N THR A 16 -7.09 4.52 -9.03
CA THR A 16 -6.29 5.47 -9.83
C THR A 16 -7.03 5.86 -11.10
N LEU A 17 -7.63 4.89 -11.79
CA LEU A 17 -8.43 5.14 -12.99
C LEU A 17 -9.67 5.99 -12.69
N SER A 18 -10.37 5.74 -11.58
CA SER A 18 -11.52 6.56 -11.16
C SER A 18 -11.11 8.03 -11.00
N TYR A 19 -10.03 8.28 -10.26
CA TYR A 19 -9.54 9.64 -10.02
C TYR A 19 -9.07 10.32 -11.30
N LEU A 20 -8.47 9.59 -12.24
CA LEU A 20 -8.12 10.15 -13.56
C LEU A 20 -9.36 10.55 -14.35
N LYS A 21 -10.43 9.74 -14.33
CA LYS A 21 -11.70 10.05 -15.01
C LYS A 21 -12.40 11.28 -14.44
N GLU A 22 -12.18 11.59 -13.17
CA GLU A 22 -12.68 12.81 -12.53
C GLU A 22 -11.76 14.01 -12.83
N PHE A 23 -10.44 13.80 -12.75
CA PHE A 23 -9.45 14.85 -12.95
C PHE A 23 -9.42 15.41 -14.38
N VAL A 24 -9.42 14.53 -15.39
CA VAL A 24 -9.22 14.94 -16.80
C VAL A 24 -10.30 15.92 -17.30
N PRO A 25 -11.60 15.66 -17.10
CA PRO A 25 -12.63 16.63 -17.46
C PRO A 25 -12.55 17.93 -16.66
N ALA A 26 -12.30 17.83 -15.35
CA ALA A 26 -12.35 18.99 -14.45
C ALA A 26 -11.16 19.94 -14.64
N PHE A 27 -9.95 19.42 -14.88
CA PHE A 27 -8.71 20.22 -14.88
C PHE A 27 -8.06 20.36 -16.25
N CYS A 28 -8.38 19.46 -17.20
CA CYS A 28 -7.89 19.57 -18.57
C CYS A 28 -8.95 20.06 -19.56
N ALA A 29 -10.21 20.23 -19.13
CA ALA A 29 -11.35 20.58 -19.96
C ALA A 29 -11.49 19.68 -21.21
N LYS A 30 -11.13 18.41 -21.07
CA LYS A 30 -11.14 17.41 -22.16
C LYS A 30 -11.80 16.13 -21.67
N LYS A 31 -12.38 15.37 -22.60
CA LYS A 31 -12.91 14.04 -22.31
C LYS A 31 -11.80 13.01 -22.07
N ASP A 32 -10.68 13.18 -22.77
CA ASP A 32 -9.52 12.29 -22.69
C ASP A 32 -8.24 13.04 -23.06
N ILE A 33 -7.08 12.41 -22.81
CA ILE A 33 -5.76 12.94 -23.11
C ILE A 33 -4.91 11.90 -23.86
N PRO A 34 -4.08 12.33 -24.83
CA PRO A 34 -3.10 11.43 -25.42
C PRO A 34 -2.04 11.04 -24.39
N LEU A 35 -1.43 9.86 -24.56
CA LEU A 35 -0.37 9.36 -23.66
C LEU A 35 0.82 10.34 -23.54
N LEU A 36 1.19 11.01 -24.63
CA LEU A 36 2.24 12.05 -24.62
C LEU A 36 1.83 13.33 -23.87
N GLY A 37 0.53 13.53 -23.64
CA GLY A 37 -0.02 14.61 -22.82
C GLY A 37 0.19 14.40 -21.32
N VAL A 38 0.55 13.17 -20.90
CA VAL A 38 0.88 12.84 -19.50
C VAL A 38 2.32 13.29 -19.19
N ASN A 39 2.57 14.60 -19.31
CA ASN A 39 3.88 15.21 -19.11
C ASN A 39 4.09 15.67 -17.66
N TYR A 40 5.19 16.39 -17.39
CA TYR A 40 5.49 16.94 -16.07
C TYR A 40 4.32 17.77 -15.50
N LYS A 41 3.79 18.73 -16.28
CA LYS A 41 2.70 19.61 -15.83
C LYS A 41 1.43 18.84 -15.51
N PHE A 42 1.13 17.79 -16.29
CA PHE A 42 0.03 16.89 -16.00
C PHE A 42 0.24 16.17 -14.66
N CYS A 43 1.44 15.62 -14.43
CA CYS A 43 1.75 14.90 -13.20
C CYS A 43 1.67 15.82 -11.97
N GLU A 44 2.14 17.06 -12.09
CA GLU A 44 2.09 18.08 -11.05
C GLU A 44 0.63 18.47 -10.73
N ALA A 45 -0.16 18.82 -11.74
CA ALA A 45 -1.57 19.16 -11.55
C ALA A 45 -2.37 17.99 -10.98
N TYR A 46 -2.13 16.77 -11.47
CA TYR A 46 -2.80 15.58 -10.96
C TYR A 46 -2.39 15.24 -9.53
N TYR A 47 -1.11 15.42 -9.18
CA TYR A 47 -0.63 15.27 -7.81
C TYR A 47 -1.32 16.26 -6.87
N THR A 48 -1.42 17.53 -7.26
CA THR A 48 -2.12 18.58 -6.51
C THR A 48 -3.59 18.23 -6.31
N PHE A 49 -4.29 17.83 -7.36
CA PHE A 49 -5.67 17.33 -7.29
C PHE A 49 -5.82 16.19 -6.27
N LEU A 50 -4.91 15.20 -6.31
CA LEU A 50 -4.95 14.08 -5.37
C LEU A 50 -4.77 14.53 -3.92
N THR A 51 -3.92 15.52 -3.65
CA THR A 51 -3.66 16.00 -2.28
C THR A 51 -4.70 16.97 -1.74
N ILE A 52 -5.45 17.66 -2.62
CA ILE A 52 -6.43 18.68 -2.24
C ILE A 52 -7.86 18.12 -2.30
N GLU A 53 -8.22 17.47 -3.41
CA GLU A 53 -9.61 17.06 -3.70
C GLU A 53 -9.92 15.62 -3.31
N LYS A 54 -8.89 14.83 -2.97
CA LYS A 54 -9.03 13.43 -2.57
C LYS A 54 -8.46 13.20 -1.18
N PRO A 55 -8.94 12.16 -0.47
CA PRO A 55 -8.42 11.80 0.85
C PRO A 55 -7.06 11.07 0.75
N CYS A 56 -6.12 11.63 -0.02
CA CYS A 56 -4.78 11.08 -0.21
C CYS A 56 -3.76 11.90 0.58
N THR A 57 -2.92 11.21 1.34
CA THR A 57 -1.68 11.80 1.85
C THR A 57 -0.70 12.05 0.70
N SER A 58 0.35 12.83 0.95
CA SER A 58 1.45 13.02 -0.02
C SER A 58 2.00 11.67 -0.54
N ASN A 59 2.22 10.70 0.35
CA ASN A 59 2.65 9.35 -0.05
C ASN A 59 1.57 8.62 -0.86
N GLY A 60 0.30 8.79 -0.52
CA GLY A 60 -0.84 8.26 -1.29
C GLY A 60 -0.86 8.81 -2.72
N ALA A 61 -0.74 10.13 -2.87
CA ALA A 61 -0.67 10.80 -4.16
C ALA A 61 0.54 10.31 -4.97
N SER A 62 1.74 10.24 -4.36
CA SER A 62 2.93 9.67 -5.01
C SER A 62 2.73 8.23 -5.48
N LYS A 63 1.99 7.39 -4.74
CA LYS A 63 1.63 6.02 -5.18
C LYS A 63 0.71 6.02 -6.41
N HIS A 64 -0.22 6.96 -6.53
CA HIS A 64 -1.04 7.10 -7.74
C HIS A 64 -0.20 7.52 -8.94
N ILE A 65 0.68 8.51 -8.78
CA ILE A 65 1.62 8.90 -9.84
C ILE A 65 2.54 7.73 -10.21
N GLN A 66 3.04 6.95 -9.25
CA GLN A 66 3.85 5.77 -9.53
C GLN A 66 3.13 4.75 -10.43
N ARG A 67 1.83 4.52 -10.19
CA ARG A 67 1.02 3.63 -11.05
C ARG A 67 0.82 4.20 -12.44
N LEU A 68 0.62 5.52 -12.55
CA LEU A 68 0.55 6.20 -13.84
C LEU A 68 1.87 6.06 -14.62
N LYS A 69 3.02 6.28 -13.97
CA LYS A 69 4.35 6.05 -14.58
C LYS A 69 4.53 4.59 -15.02
N LYS A 70 4.02 3.61 -14.27
CA LYS A 70 4.02 2.19 -14.70
C LYS A 70 3.22 1.97 -15.98
N ILE A 71 2.08 2.64 -16.15
CA ILE A 71 1.26 2.56 -17.37
C ILE A 71 2.00 3.21 -18.56
N ILE A 72 2.61 4.38 -18.36
CA ILE A 72 3.44 5.04 -19.39
C ILE A 72 4.61 4.16 -19.82
N ASN A 73 5.31 3.55 -18.87
CA ASN A 73 6.40 2.61 -19.17
C ASN A 73 5.92 1.37 -19.92
N TYR A 74 4.72 0.86 -19.58
CA TYR A 74 4.11 -0.21 -20.36
C TYR A 74 3.83 0.24 -21.80
N ALA A 75 3.29 1.44 -22.00
CA ALA A 75 3.00 1.97 -23.32
C ALA A 75 4.26 2.13 -24.19
N ILE A 76 5.40 2.49 -23.59
CA ILE A 76 6.69 2.52 -24.28
C ILE A 76 7.09 1.11 -24.74
N ARG A 77 7.07 0.13 -23.82
CA ARG A 77 7.45 -1.26 -24.16
C ARG A 77 6.53 -1.89 -25.20
N ALA A 78 5.25 -1.52 -25.20
CA ALA A 78 4.27 -1.96 -26.18
C ALA A 78 4.37 -1.22 -27.52
N GLY A 79 5.24 -0.21 -27.65
CA GLY A 79 5.45 0.56 -28.87
C GLY A 79 4.40 1.64 -29.16
N TYR A 80 3.51 1.96 -28.22
CA TYR A 80 2.50 3.01 -28.40
C TYR A 80 3.08 4.43 -28.38
N ILE A 81 4.17 4.63 -27.65
CA ILE A 81 4.92 5.89 -27.59
C ILE A 81 6.42 5.62 -27.60
N LYS A 82 7.21 6.53 -28.19
CA LYS A 82 8.67 6.36 -28.33
C LYS A 82 9.48 6.90 -27.16
N SER A 83 8.93 7.83 -26.39
CA SER A 83 9.62 8.53 -25.30
C SER A 83 8.76 8.60 -24.04
N ASN A 84 9.39 8.77 -22.88
CA ASN A 84 8.69 8.87 -21.60
C ASN A 84 8.38 10.33 -21.23
N PRO A 85 7.12 10.79 -21.33
CA PRO A 85 6.75 12.17 -20.99
C PRO A 85 6.81 12.46 -19.49
N THR A 86 6.89 11.44 -18.63
CA THR A 86 6.91 11.56 -17.16
C THR A 86 8.32 11.50 -16.57
N VAL A 87 9.37 11.44 -17.39
CA VAL A 87 10.75 11.16 -16.94
C VAL A 87 11.26 12.21 -15.94
N THR A 88 10.91 13.48 -16.15
CA THR A 88 11.37 14.61 -15.32
C THR A 88 10.58 14.78 -14.02
N PHE A 89 9.45 14.09 -13.86
CA PHE A 89 8.65 14.19 -12.63
C PHE A 89 9.21 13.28 -11.54
N SER A 90 9.85 13.85 -10.52
CA SER A 90 10.41 13.07 -9.41
C SER A 90 9.34 12.72 -8.37
N LEU A 91 9.32 11.46 -7.92
CA LEU A 91 8.45 11.02 -6.84
C LEU A 91 9.15 11.23 -5.50
N GLN A 92 8.51 11.96 -4.60
CA GLN A 92 8.97 12.10 -3.23
C GLN A 92 8.04 11.31 -2.30
N PHE A 93 8.63 10.48 -1.45
CA PHE A 93 7.94 9.78 -0.39
C PHE A 93 8.49 10.27 0.94
N LYS A 94 7.59 10.75 1.81
CA LYS A 94 7.96 11.06 3.18
C LYS A 94 8.09 9.76 3.96
N ALA A 95 9.24 9.55 4.61
CA ALA A 95 9.39 8.44 5.54
C ALA A 95 8.31 8.57 6.61
N VAL A 96 7.54 7.50 6.82
CA VAL A 96 6.63 7.42 7.95
C VAL A 96 7.43 6.77 9.07
N GLU A 97 7.68 7.53 10.12
CA GLU A 97 8.27 6.99 11.34
C GLU A 97 7.31 5.94 11.91
N LYS A 98 7.74 4.68 11.89
CA LYS A 98 6.98 3.61 12.50
C LYS A 98 7.41 3.53 13.95
N GLN A 99 6.48 3.78 14.86
CA GLN A 99 6.68 3.46 16.26
C GLN A 99 6.72 1.93 16.40
N VAL A 100 7.83 1.44 16.94
CA VAL A 100 8.02 0.02 17.28
C VAL A 100 7.97 -0.10 18.79
N LEU A 101 7.35 -1.18 19.27
CA LEU A 101 7.29 -1.45 20.70
C LEU A 101 8.62 -2.02 21.18
N THR A 102 9.06 -1.62 22.37
CA THR A 102 10.18 -2.28 23.04
C THR A 102 9.72 -3.60 23.66
N TRP A 103 10.69 -4.44 24.04
CA TRP A 103 10.39 -5.71 24.70
C TRP A 103 9.63 -5.53 26.01
N GLU A 104 9.99 -4.50 26.78
CA GLU A 104 9.33 -4.14 28.02
C GLU A 104 7.87 -3.71 27.79
N GLU A 105 7.59 -3.01 26.70
CA GLU A 105 6.22 -2.64 26.32
C GLU A 105 5.39 -3.85 25.90
N ILE A 106 5.98 -4.80 25.18
CA ILE A 106 5.32 -6.06 24.81
C ILE A 106 4.96 -6.86 26.06
N ILE A 107 5.88 -6.98 27.03
CA ILE A 107 5.61 -7.65 28.32
C ILE A 107 4.49 -6.94 29.07
N LYS A 108 4.51 -5.61 29.13
CA LYS A 108 3.43 -4.83 29.76
C LYS A 108 2.08 -5.09 29.10
N ILE A 109 2.02 -5.17 27.77
CA ILE A 109 0.79 -5.50 27.04
C ILE A 109 0.32 -6.90 27.39
N LYS A 110 1.24 -7.89 27.37
CA LYS A 110 0.96 -9.29 27.71
C LYS A 110 0.33 -9.43 29.10
N ASP A 111 0.90 -8.75 30.10
CA ASP A 111 0.48 -8.89 31.50
C ASP A 111 -0.63 -7.90 31.91
N PHE A 112 -1.07 -7.03 30.99
CA PHE A 112 -2.12 -6.06 31.26
C PHE A 112 -3.46 -6.76 31.55
N PRO A 113 -4.14 -6.44 32.66
CA PRO A 113 -5.40 -7.08 33.01
C PRO A 113 -6.53 -6.64 32.06
N ILE A 114 -7.11 -7.60 31.34
CA ILE A 114 -8.20 -7.37 30.39
C ILE A 114 -9.44 -8.15 30.83
N SER A 115 -10.54 -7.44 31.10
CA SER A 115 -11.79 -8.08 31.54
C SER A 115 -12.63 -8.65 30.39
N LYS A 116 -12.46 -8.13 29.16
CA LYS A 116 -13.25 -8.55 27.99
C LYS A 116 -12.54 -9.69 27.26
N LYS A 117 -13.16 -10.87 27.24
CA LYS A 117 -12.63 -12.08 26.58
C LYS A 117 -12.18 -11.88 25.13
N VAL A 118 -12.93 -11.11 24.34
CA VAL A 118 -12.56 -10.84 22.94
C VAL A 118 -11.25 -10.03 22.85
N THR A 119 -11.08 -9.03 23.71
CA THR A 119 -9.87 -8.21 23.76
C THR A 119 -8.68 -9.01 24.28
N ASP A 120 -8.92 -9.92 25.22
CA ASP A 120 -7.94 -10.87 25.75
C ASP A 120 -7.39 -11.77 24.63
N GLN A 121 -8.27 -12.34 23.81
CA GLN A 121 -7.87 -13.13 22.63
C GLN A 121 -7.10 -12.31 21.59
N VAL A 122 -7.50 -11.05 21.36
CA VAL A 122 -6.77 -10.16 20.45
C VAL A 122 -5.37 -9.87 20.97
N ARG A 123 -5.20 -9.67 22.29
CA ARG A 123 -3.89 -9.51 22.92
C ARG A 123 -3.04 -10.77 22.70
N ASP A 124 -3.59 -11.95 22.94
CA ASP A 124 -2.83 -13.20 22.82
C ASP A 124 -2.32 -13.40 21.38
N VAL A 125 -3.16 -13.15 20.36
CA VAL A 125 -2.73 -13.20 18.96
C VAL A 125 -1.68 -12.14 18.67
N PHE A 126 -1.88 -10.90 19.13
CA PHE A 126 -0.91 -9.83 18.91
C PHE A 126 0.46 -10.14 19.55
N VAL A 127 0.48 -10.59 20.80
CA VAL A 127 1.70 -10.97 21.52
C VAL A 127 2.36 -12.15 20.80
N PHE A 128 1.61 -13.17 20.39
CA PHE A 128 2.16 -14.28 19.60
C PHE A 128 2.84 -13.80 18.30
N GLN A 129 2.24 -12.83 17.59
CA GLN A 129 2.85 -12.22 16.40
C GLN A 129 4.13 -11.44 16.73
N CYS A 130 4.19 -10.74 17.87
CA CYS A 130 5.39 -10.05 18.31
C CYS A 130 6.55 -11.02 18.61
N PHE A 131 6.25 -12.21 19.14
CA PHE A 131 7.26 -13.23 19.48
C PHE A 131 7.74 -14.01 18.25
N THR A 132 6.84 -14.32 17.31
CA THR A 132 7.15 -15.16 16.14
C THR A 132 7.50 -14.36 14.89
N GLY A 133 7.20 -13.07 14.86
CA GLY A 133 7.34 -12.22 13.67
C GLY A 133 6.31 -12.50 12.58
N LEU A 134 5.29 -13.33 12.85
CA LEU A 134 4.27 -13.67 11.86
C LEU A 134 3.33 -12.49 11.59
N ASP A 135 3.04 -12.28 10.30
CA ASP A 135 1.99 -11.35 9.91
C ASP A 135 0.62 -11.91 10.31
N TYR A 136 -0.39 -11.04 10.34
CA TYR A 136 -1.73 -11.46 10.79
C TYR A 136 -2.37 -12.47 9.83
N SER A 137 -2.05 -12.39 8.54
CA SER A 137 -2.60 -13.29 7.52
C SER A 137 -2.08 -14.72 7.72
N ASP A 138 -0.81 -14.85 8.07
CA ASP A 138 -0.13 -16.11 8.32
C ASP A 138 -0.54 -16.66 9.69
N ALA A 139 -0.57 -15.83 10.73
CA ALA A 139 -1.08 -16.22 12.04
C ALA A 139 -2.53 -16.74 11.97
N LYS A 140 -3.37 -16.10 11.14
CA LYS A 140 -4.75 -16.54 10.89
C LYS A 140 -4.84 -17.88 10.14
N ARG A 141 -3.83 -18.25 9.36
CA ARG A 141 -3.78 -19.48 8.58
C ARG A 141 -3.13 -20.65 9.33
N LEU A 142 -2.52 -20.40 10.48
CA LEU A 142 -1.94 -21.44 11.32
C LEU A 142 -2.98 -22.49 11.69
N ARG A 143 -2.59 -23.75 11.54
CA ARG A 143 -3.34 -24.92 11.99
C ARG A 143 -2.60 -25.57 13.14
N PRO A 144 -3.29 -26.38 13.97
CA PRO A 144 -2.62 -27.13 15.04
C PRO A 144 -1.44 -27.99 14.54
N ALA A 145 -1.51 -28.52 13.31
CA ALA A 145 -0.43 -29.29 12.70
C ALA A 145 0.82 -28.47 12.35
N ASP A 146 0.69 -27.14 12.26
CA ASP A 146 1.79 -26.22 11.99
C ASP A 146 2.51 -25.81 13.30
N ILE A 147 2.02 -26.27 14.47
CA ILE A 147 2.58 -26.00 15.80
C ILE A 147 3.18 -27.29 16.34
N GLN A 148 4.47 -27.26 16.67
CA GLN A 148 5.16 -28.39 17.31
C GLN A 148 5.60 -27.97 18.71
N LEU A 149 5.40 -28.86 19.67
CA LEU A 149 5.96 -28.66 21.01
C LEU A 149 7.47 -28.90 20.91
N GLY A 150 8.26 -27.88 21.25
CA GLY A 150 9.71 -28.02 21.37
C GLY A 150 10.07 -29.10 22.39
N GLN A 151 11.03 -29.96 22.05
CA GLN A 151 11.68 -30.82 23.05
C GLN A 151 12.52 -29.89 23.94
N GLU A 152 12.21 -29.85 25.23
CA GLU A 152 12.69 -28.89 26.23
C GLU A 152 11.99 -27.53 26.25
N GLY A 153 10.73 -27.48 26.73
CA GLY A 153 10.22 -26.42 27.62
C GLY A 153 10.34 -24.94 27.20
N GLY A 154 10.68 -24.63 25.95
CA GLY A 154 10.93 -23.30 25.43
C GLY A 154 10.46 -23.20 23.98
N TYR A 155 9.71 -22.15 23.69
CA TYR A 155 9.11 -21.91 22.37
C TYR A 155 10.16 -21.32 21.42
N GLY A 156 10.44 -22.04 20.34
CA GLY A 156 11.14 -21.54 19.15
C GLY A 156 10.18 -21.32 17.99
#